data_AF-A0A6I3EUX5-F1
#
_entry.id   AF-A0A6I3EUX5-F1
#
_cell.length_a   1.000
_cell.length_b   1.000
_cell.length_c   1.000
_cell.angle_alpha   90.00
_cell.angle_beta   90.00
_cell.angle_gamma   90.00
#
_symmetry.space_group_name_H-M   'P 1'
#
loop_
_entity.id
_entity.type
_entity.pdbx_description
1 polymer ?
#
loop_
_entity_poly.entity_id
_entity_poly.type
_entity_poly.pdbx_seq_one_letter_code
_entity_poly.pdbx_strand_id
1 'polypeptide(L)'
;MVERTPSKVSAIKLTKPGVIVLQSLFLALFALLELIFRHGIGIITGLAICLVVIGGIRFGRPGTSYVAAVTPPIAFAGVVLLAIIGIDGLHPSKVGLDFIASLASAAPYLIIGAGYGWLNFFQSRKKQKELLTSA
;
A
#
# COMPACT_ATOMS: atom_id res chain seq x y z
N MET A 1 -35.17 -16.47 -5.96
CA MET A 1 -33.79 -16.14 -6.36
C MET A 1 -33.80 -14.72 -6.93
N VAL A 2 -33.32 -13.72 -6.19
CA VAL A 2 -33.27 -12.34 -6.68
C VAL A 2 -31.94 -12.16 -7.39
N GLU A 3 -31.97 -12.15 -8.73
CA GLU A 3 -30.82 -11.83 -9.55
C GLU A 3 -30.44 -10.37 -9.32
N ARG A 4 -29.39 -10.14 -8.51
CA ARG A 4 -28.86 -8.79 -8.29
C ARG A 4 -28.04 -8.40 -9.51
N THR A 5 -28.68 -7.77 -10.49
CA THR A 5 -27.95 -7.02 -11.51
C THR A 5 -27.04 -5.99 -10.81
N PRO A 6 -25.73 -5.99 -11.07
CA PRO A 6 -24.83 -5.09 -10.39
C PRO A 6 -25.16 -3.65 -10.81
N SER A 7 -25.67 -2.85 -9.88
CA SER A 7 -25.87 -1.42 -10.09
C SER A 7 -24.54 -0.80 -10.53
N LYS A 8 -24.57 0.04 -11.58
CA LYS A 8 -23.38 0.66 -12.21
C LYS A 8 -22.43 1.36 -11.23
N VAL A 9 -22.90 1.74 -10.04
CA VAL A 9 -22.11 2.35 -8.96
C VAL A 9 -21.16 1.34 -8.28
N SER A 10 -21.50 0.04 -8.25
CA SER A 10 -20.60 -1.03 -7.77
C SER A 10 -19.48 -1.36 -8.78
N ALA A 11 -19.64 -0.93 -10.04
CA ALA A 11 -18.66 -1.17 -11.10
C ALA A 11 -17.40 -0.31 -10.93
N ILE A 12 -17.51 0.92 -10.40
CA ILE A 12 -16.42 1.88 -10.19
C ILE A 12 -15.72 1.67 -8.84
N LYS A 13 -15.34 0.43 -8.53
CA LYS A 13 -14.47 0.12 -7.39
C LYS A 13 -13.30 -0.70 -7.89
N LEU A 14 -12.10 -0.38 -7.40
CA LEU A 14 -10.86 -0.99 -7.85
C LEU A 14 -10.87 -2.50 -7.57
N THR A 15 -10.47 -3.25 -8.60
CA THR A 15 -10.15 -4.67 -8.49
C THR A 15 -8.84 -4.85 -7.72
N LYS A 16 -8.55 -6.07 -7.25
CA LYS A 16 -7.27 -6.40 -6.59
C LYS A 16 -6.02 -5.90 -7.36
N PRO A 17 -5.86 -6.21 -8.67
CA PRO A 17 -4.73 -5.69 -9.43
C PRO A 17 -4.77 -4.17 -9.59
N GLY A 18 -5.95 -3.56 -9.70
CA GLY A 18 -6.08 -2.11 -9.76
C GLY A 18 -5.56 -1.41 -8.49
N VAL A 19 -5.86 -1.97 -7.31
CA VAL A 19 -5.31 -1.46 -6.04
C VAL A 19 -3.79 -1.57 -6.03
N ILE A 20 -3.25 -2.70 -6.49
CA ILE A 20 -1.79 -2.93 -6.52
C ILE A 20 -1.09 -1.87 -7.38
N VAL A 21 -1.59 -1.68 -8.61
CA VAL A 21 -1.01 -0.73 -9.57
C VAL A 21 -1.11 0.70 -9.05
N LEU A 22 -2.26 1.10 -8.50
CA LEU A 22 -2.41 2.46 -7.96
C LEU A 22 -1.45 2.69 -6.80
N GLN A 23 -1.32 1.71 -5.91
CA GLN A 23 -0.45 1.82 -4.74
C GLN A 23 1.02 1.85 -5.12
N SER A 24 1.46 0.97 -6.02
CA SER A 24 2.86 0.94 -6.47
C SER A 24 3.22 2.19 -7.27
N LEU A 25 2.33 2.70 -8.14
CA LEU A 25 2.60 3.90 -8.94
C LEU A 25 2.75 5.14 -8.08
N PHE A 26 1.79 5.41 -7.19
CA PHE A 26 1.84 6.58 -6.32
C PHE A 26 3.07 6.56 -5.42
N LEU A 27 3.32 5.39 -4.83
CA LEU A 27 4.44 5.23 -3.92
C LEU A 27 5.78 5.35 -4.66
N ALA A 28 5.89 4.78 -5.86
CA ALA A 28 7.06 4.92 -6.70
C ALA A 28 7.37 6.38 -7.01
N LEU A 29 6.35 7.14 -7.42
CA LEU A 29 6.49 8.55 -7.75
C LEU A 29 7.07 9.37 -6.58
N PHE A 30 6.44 9.27 -5.39
CA PHE A 30 6.87 10.06 -4.23
C PHE A 30 8.20 9.60 -3.65
N ALA A 31 8.42 8.29 -3.57
CA ALA A 31 9.68 7.73 -3.07
C ALA A 31 10.86 8.09 -3.97
N LEU A 32 10.71 7.99 -5.30
CA LEU A 32 11.75 8.35 -6.26
C LEU A 32 12.04 9.85 -6.22
N LEU A 33 10.99 10.68 -6.23
CA LEU A 33 11.13 12.12 -6.14
C LEU A 33 11.91 12.50 -4.86
N GLU A 34 11.48 12.00 -3.70
CA GLU A 34 12.14 12.33 -2.44
C GLU A 34 13.58 11.81 -2.37
N LEU A 35 13.86 10.62 -2.92
CA LEU A 35 15.21 10.07 -2.95
C LEU A 35 16.15 10.90 -3.84
N ILE A 36 15.69 11.36 -4.99
CA ILE A 36 16.49 12.18 -5.92
C ILE A 36 16.81 13.55 -5.29
N PHE A 37 15.83 14.22 -4.68
CA PHE A 37 16.03 15.59 -4.15
C PHE A 37 16.60 15.64 -2.74
N ARG A 38 16.26 14.67 -1.87
CA ARG A 38 16.62 14.68 -0.44
C ARG A 38 17.67 13.63 -0.07
N HIS A 39 18.09 12.81 -1.03
CA HIS A 39 19.05 11.70 -0.84
C HIS A 39 18.64 10.71 0.25
N GLY A 40 17.33 10.60 0.51
CA GLY A 40 16.80 9.68 1.52
C GLY A 40 15.28 9.71 1.62
N ILE A 41 14.71 8.65 2.20
CA ILE A 41 13.26 8.54 2.46
C ILE A 41 12.85 9.30 3.70
N GLY A 42 11.74 10.04 3.63
CA GLY A 42 11.32 10.94 4.71
C GLY A 42 9.82 11.08 4.80
N ILE A 43 9.39 12.22 5.36
CA ILE A 43 8.01 12.44 5.76
C ILE A 43 7.05 12.47 4.56
N ILE A 44 7.52 12.91 3.39
CA ILE A 44 6.66 12.99 2.19
C ILE A 44 6.26 11.57 1.76
N THR A 45 7.24 10.68 1.61
CA THR A 45 6.99 9.28 1.30
C THR A 45 6.24 8.57 2.42
N GLY A 46 6.56 8.87 3.68
CA GLY A 46 5.84 8.35 4.85
C GLY A 46 4.34 8.67 4.81
N LEU A 47 3.99 9.92 4.52
CA LEU A 47 2.59 10.33 4.36
C LEU A 47 1.96 9.72 3.11
N ALA A 48 2.70 9.60 2.00
CA ALA A 48 2.23 8.92 0.79
C ALA A 48 1.84 7.46 1.07
N ILE A 49 2.62 6.73 1.88
CA ILE A 49 2.28 5.36 2.34
C ILE A 49 0.91 5.34 3.02
N CYS A 50 0.68 6.23 3.99
CA CYS A 50 -0.60 6.30 4.71
C CYS A 50 -1.76 6.62 3.75
N LEU A 51 -1.58 7.61 2.87
CA LEU A 51 -2.61 8.00 1.90
C LEU A 51 -2.96 6.86 0.95
N VAL A 52 -1.95 6.10 0.49
CA VAL A 52 -2.16 5.02 -0.47
C VAL A 52 -2.81 3.79 0.15
N VAL A 53 -2.54 3.52 1.43
CA VAL A 53 -3.27 2.52 2.23
C VAL A 53 -4.74 2.91 2.34
N ILE A 54 -5.02 4.14 2.78
CA ILE A 54 -6.38 4.64 2.97
C ILE A 54 -7.14 4.65 1.64
N GLY A 55 -6.49 5.13 0.57
CA GLY A 55 -7.02 5.12 -0.79
C GLY A 55 -7.34 3.70 -1.27
N GLY A 56 -6.41 2.76 -1.13
CA GLY A 56 -6.62 1.36 -1.53
C GLY A 56 -7.78 0.68 -0.81
N ILE A 57 -7.97 1.00 0.47
CA ILE A 57 -9.10 0.50 1.26
C ILE A 57 -10.42 1.16 0.85
N ARG A 58 -10.41 2.48 0.62
CA ARG A 58 -11.63 3.25 0.34
C ARG A 58 -12.16 3.01 -1.08
N PHE A 59 -11.26 2.93 -2.06
CA PHE A 59 -11.62 2.73 -3.47
C PHE A 59 -11.69 1.26 -3.87
N GLY A 60 -11.23 0.34 -3.02
CA GLY A 60 -11.23 -1.09 -3.28
C GLY A 60 -12.59 -1.77 -3.12
N ARG A 61 -12.80 -2.87 -3.88
CA ARG A 61 -13.95 -3.78 -3.70
C ARG A 61 -13.86 -4.58 -2.39
N PRO A 62 -14.98 -5.11 -1.87
CA PRO A 62 -14.94 -6.02 -0.73
C PRO A 62 -13.96 -7.18 -1.00
N GLY A 63 -13.01 -7.40 -0.09
CA GLY A 63 -11.95 -8.40 -0.25
C GLY A 63 -10.61 -7.87 -0.82
N THR A 64 -10.50 -6.57 -1.13
CA THR A 64 -9.20 -5.95 -1.50
C THR A 64 -8.45 -5.35 -0.31
N SER A 65 -9.05 -5.25 0.88
CA SER A 65 -8.44 -4.62 2.06
C SER A 65 -7.14 -5.30 2.51
N TYR A 66 -7.04 -6.63 2.34
CA TYR A 66 -5.80 -7.36 2.61
C TYR A 66 -4.67 -6.91 1.68
N VAL A 67 -4.96 -6.85 0.36
CA VAL A 67 -4.00 -6.40 -0.66
C VAL A 67 -3.57 -4.96 -0.37
N ALA A 68 -4.52 -4.10 -0.03
CA ALA A 68 -4.23 -2.70 0.30
C ALA A 68 -3.30 -2.51 1.51
N ALA A 69 -3.27 -3.47 2.45
CA ALA A 69 -2.41 -3.43 3.63
C ALA A 69 -0.99 -3.95 3.37
N VAL A 70 -0.84 -4.96 2.49
CA VAL A 70 0.45 -5.64 2.25
C VAL A 70 1.21 -5.09 1.05
N THR A 71 0.51 -4.49 0.08
CA THR A 71 1.14 -3.93 -1.10
C THR A 71 2.06 -2.75 -0.79
N PRO A 72 1.72 -1.77 0.09
CA PRO A 72 2.60 -0.64 0.34
C PRO A 72 3.98 -1.04 0.87
N PRO A 73 4.13 -1.98 1.83
CA PRO A 73 5.45 -2.51 2.21
C PRO A 73 6.24 -3.12 1.04
N ILE A 74 5.59 -3.95 0.21
CA ILE A 74 6.25 -4.65 -0.90
C ILE A 74 6.64 -3.67 -2.01
N ALA A 75 5.73 -2.76 -2.35
CA ALA A 75 5.96 -1.73 -3.35
C ALA A 75 7.08 -0.77 -2.90
N PHE A 76 7.08 -0.37 -1.62
CA PHE A 76 8.12 0.50 -1.08
C PHE A 76 9.50 -0.17 -1.20
N ALA A 77 9.62 -1.40 -0.71
CA ALA A 77 10.87 -2.15 -0.76
C ALA A 77 11.37 -2.32 -2.20
N GLY A 78 10.50 -2.72 -3.13
CA GLY A 78 10.87 -2.90 -4.53
C GLY A 78 11.33 -1.61 -5.19
N VAL A 79 10.58 -0.51 -5.01
CA VAL A 79 10.93 0.80 -5.59
C VAL A 79 12.25 1.30 -5.05
N VAL A 80 12.43 1.31 -3.72
CA VAL A 80 13.63 1.86 -3.09
C VAL A 80 14.86 1.04 -3.45
N LEU A 81 14.75 -0.29 -3.48
CA LEU A 81 15.85 -1.15 -3.89
C LEU A 81 16.28 -0.86 -5.34
N LEU A 82 15.32 -0.77 -6.26
CA LEU A 82 15.60 -0.43 -7.66
C LEU A 82 16.20 0.97 -7.80
N ALA A 83 15.71 1.93 -7.03
CA ALA A 83 16.18 3.30 -7.06
C ALA A 83 17.63 3.42 -6.57
N ILE A 84 17.95 2.80 -5.44
CA ILE A 84 19.31 2.80 -4.87
C ILE A 84 20.28 2.09 -5.82
N ILE A 85 19.91 0.93 -6.38
CA ILE A 85 20.74 0.26 -7.38
C ILE A 85 20.95 1.15 -8.63
N GLY A 86 19.91 1.86 -9.05
CA GLY A 86 19.98 2.78 -10.19
C GLY A 86 20.86 4.02 -9.94
N ILE A 87 20.94 4.50 -8.70
CA ILE A 87 21.72 5.69 -8.32
C ILE A 87 23.17 5.32 -7.97
N ASP A 88 23.37 4.32 -7.13
CA ASP A 88 24.68 3.98 -6.53
C ASP A 88 25.41 2.82 -7.23
N GLY A 89 24.74 2.15 -8.18
CA GLY A 89 25.24 0.98 -8.87
C GLY A 89 25.25 -0.28 -8.00
N LEU A 90 26.03 -1.29 -8.41
CA LEU A 90 26.09 -2.60 -7.76
C LEU A 90 27.17 -2.66 -6.65
N HIS A 91 27.01 -1.83 -5.62
CA HIS A 91 27.85 -1.85 -4.42
C HIS A 91 27.07 -2.46 -3.23
N PRO A 92 27.14 -3.78 -3.00
CA PRO A 92 26.22 -4.47 -2.09
C PRO A 92 26.23 -3.91 -0.65
N SER A 93 27.40 -3.48 -0.16
CA SER A 93 27.52 -2.88 1.17
C SER A 93 26.81 -1.53 1.29
N LYS A 94 26.91 -0.67 0.27
CA LYS A 94 26.23 0.63 0.26
C LYS A 94 24.73 0.47 0.01
N VAL A 95 24.37 -0.30 -1.02
CA VAL A 95 22.98 -0.60 -1.36
C VAL A 95 22.23 -1.17 -0.16
N GLY A 96 22.84 -2.12 0.57
CA GLY A 96 22.23 -2.69 1.78
C GLY A 96 22.04 -1.67 2.91
N LEU A 97 23.03 -0.81 3.16
CA LEU A 97 22.96 0.24 4.17
C LEU A 97 21.86 1.27 3.85
N ASP A 98 21.85 1.79 2.63
CA ASP A 98 20.90 2.82 2.20
C ASP A 98 19.48 2.26 2.11
N PHE A 99 19.34 0.98 1.76
CA PHE A 99 18.07 0.27 1.76
C PHE A 99 17.51 0.11 3.18
N ILE A 100 18.33 -0.35 4.13
CA ILE A 100 17.92 -0.49 5.53
C ILE A 100 17.60 0.88 6.14
N ALA A 101 18.41 1.90 5.86
CA ALA A 101 18.16 3.27 6.33
C ALA A 101 16.82 3.80 5.81
N SER A 102 16.53 3.55 4.54
CA SER A 102 15.25 3.91 3.91
C SER A 102 14.06 3.15 4.52
N LEU A 103 14.21 1.85 4.78
CA LEU A 103 13.19 1.05 5.46
C LEU A 103 12.95 1.51 6.90
N ALA A 104 14.01 1.80 7.65
CA ALA A 104 13.92 2.28 9.02
C ALA A 104 13.16 3.61 9.09
N SER A 105 13.42 4.52 8.15
CA SER A 105 12.71 5.81 8.05
C SER A 105 11.21 5.63 7.72
N ALA A 106 10.87 4.70 6.83
CA ALA A 106 9.48 4.44 6.44
C ALA A 106 8.71 3.53 7.44
N ALA A 107 9.42 2.78 8.29
CA ALA A 107 8.86 1.81 9.23
C ALA A 107 7.66 2.33 10.07
N PRO A 108 7.71 3.50 10.75
CA PRO A 108 6.57 3.97 11.54
C PRO A 108 5.31 4.16 10.69
N TYR A 109 5.45 4.68 9.47
CA TYR A 109 4.33 4.89 8.56
C TYR A 109 3.77 3.57 8.02
N LEU A 110 4.65 2.61 7.71
CA LEU A 110 4.25 1.26 7.30
C LEU A 110 3.49 0.53 8.41
N ILE A 111 3.94 0.65 9.66
CA ILE A 111 3.27 0.03 10.82
C ILE A 111 1.87 0.65 11.00
N ILE A 112 1.77 1.97 10.97
CA ILE A 112 0.47 2.68 11.12
C ILE A 112 -0.47 2.30 9.98
N GLY A 113 0.01 2.34 8.74
CA GLY A 113 -0.77 1.98 7.55
C GLY A 113 -1.24 0.52 7.58
N ALA A 114 -0.33 -0.42 7.85
CA ALA A 114 -0.67 -1.83 7.97
C ALA A 114 -1.69 -2.05 9.09
N GLY A 115 -1.47 -1.47 10.27
CA GLY A 115 -2.40 -1.54 11.40
C GLY A 115 -3.80 -1.11 11.00
N TYR A 116 -3.93 0.05 10.35
CA TYR A 116 -5.22 0.54 9.86
C TYR A 116 -5.87 -0.42 8.83
N GLY A 117 -5.10 -0.93 7.88
CA GLY A 117 -5.60 -1.85 6.86
C GLY A 117 -6.10 -3.17 7.42
N TRP A 118 -5.37 -3.75 8.36
CA TRP A 118 -5.76 -4.98 9.04
C TRP A 118 -6.99 -4.81 9.93
N LEU A 119 -7.09 -3.71 10.68
CA LEU A 119 -8.26 -3.41 11.51
C LEU A 119 -9.54 -3.34 10.65
N ASN A 120 -9.48 -2.65 9.51
CA ASN A 120 -10.62 -2.56 8.60
C ASN A 120 -10.99 -3.93 7.98
N PHE A 121 -10.00 -4.76 7.68
CA PHE A 121 -10.21 -6.12 7.19
C PHE A 121 -10.96 -6.99 8.23
N PHE A 122 -10.51 -6.98 9.49
CA PHE A 122 -11.17 -7.76 10.55
C PHE A 122 -12.58 -7.25 10.87
N GLN A 123 -12.80 -5.94 10.86
CA GLN A 123 -14.13 -5.36 11.06
C GLN A 123 -15.12 -5.80 9.97
N SER A 124 -14.67 -5.85 8.72
CA SER A 124 -15.49 -6.30 7.59
C SER A 124 -15.90 -7.77 7.75
N ARG A 125 -15.03 -8.61 8.31
CA ARG A 125 -15.31 -10.04 8.56
C ARG A 125 -16.30 -10.27 9.70
N LYS A 126 -16.22 -9.47 10.78
CA LYS A 126 -17.18 -9.53 11.89
C LYS A 126 -18.60 -9.23 11.42
N LYS A 127 -18.78 -8.13 10.68
CA LYS A 127 -20.08 -7.75 10.10
C LYS A 127 -20.65 -8.82 9.18
N GLN A 128 -19.82 -9.44 8.35
CA GLN A 128 -20.29 -10.50 7.46
C GLN A 128 -20.76 -11.73 8.23
N LYS A 129 -20.08 -12.09 9.33
CA LYS A 129 -20.45 -13.24 10.17
C LYS A 129 -21.75 -12.99 10.93
N GLU A 130 -21.94 -11.79 11.48
CA GLU A 130 -23.18 -11.40 12.17
C GLU A 130 -24.40 -11.52 11.24
N LEU A 131 -24.30 -11.02 10.00
CA LEU A 131 -25.38 -11.08 9.01
C LEU A 131 -25.78 -12.52 8.63
N LEU A 132 -24.84 -13.47 8.65
CA LEU A 132 -25.09 -14.87 8.33
C LEU A 132 -25.67 -15.67 9.50
N THR A 133 -25.49 -15.19 10.74
CA THR A 133 -26.07 -15.81 11.95
C THR A 133 -27.46 -15.26 12.28
N SER A 134 -27.79 -14.06 11.79
CA SER A 134 -29.12 -13.44 11.93
C SER A 134 -30.10 -13.77 10.79
N ALA A 135 -29.73 -14.64 9.85
CA ALA A 135 -30.53 -15.07 8.69
C ALA A 135 -30.80 -16.57 8.77
#